data_AF-E0Q8F4-F1
#
_entry.id   AF-E0Q8F4-F1
#
_cell.length_a   1.000
_cell.length_b   1.000
_cell.length_c   1.000
_cell.angle_alpha   90.00
_cell.angle_beta   90.00
_cell.angle_gamma   90.00
#
_symmetry.space_group_name_H-M   'P 1'
#
loop_
_entity.id
_entity.type
_entity.pdbx_description
1 polymer ?
#
loop_
_entity_poly.entity_id
_entity_poly.type
_entity_poly.pdbx_seq_one_letter_code
_entity_poly.pdbx_strand_id
1 'polypeptide(L)'
;MFSISPVPKRYAWGSKTRLQDLFSLPANGEPLAEMWFSGHEESPSEVALGPGVHVPLPQAIRNAPGMMVGPTCSERFGPVLPYLFKVISARIPLSMQVHPVGFQARAGFNAENVAGIPLNSPLRSFKDVNEKSEMVVALTSFQASVGFAPRAFALRNLHAVDHPLTRRMEHALGGHPRHHEHLEAADFSEADSRMPLASVVWPTSYMRTFRAFHAAITADGDQAAGLLQALVHARGSVASTKSRMAFDYAIAAARAFPDDASVLTLLMMNPISLDEGGSVFIPAGTPHAYIQGTGAEIMTNSDNVLRAGMTVKHRDIDNLLQCLNCASAGPIDPSDARLGTFVMRDVVLYRPPVDEFMLAYGHVDGARRPWPILDRMVQRYGRLADYVKATRQPLPHRGPRVVLCTEGRVLCDSERDSRVLAAGEAVFVPAGEGRLSVDAVQATKKPEDSSGSFIVASTPF
;
A
#
# COMPACT_ATOMS: atom_id res chain seq x y z
N MET A 1 16.71 -0.18 -23.06
CA MET A 1 15.88 0.31 -21.93
C MET A 1 15.39 1.73 -22.23
N PHE A 2 14.38 2.25 -21.54
CA PHE A 2 13.89 3.63 -21.73
C PHE A 2 13.88 4.40 -20.41
N SER A 3 14.39 5.63 -20.39
CA SER A 3 14.20 6.50 -19.21
C SER A 3 12.72 6.78 -19.03
N ILE A 4 12.21 6.65 -17.80
CA ILE A 4 10.79 6.85 -17.49
C ILE A 4 10.63 8.01 -16.50
N SER A 5 9.77 8.96 -16.83
CA SER A 5 9.45 10.09 -15.97
C SER A 5 8.25 9.77 -15.07
N PRO A 6 8.39 9.86 -13.73
CA PRO A 6 7.27 9.65 -12.82
C PRO A 6 6.27 10.81 -12.87
N VAL A 7 5.01 10.52 -12.57
CA VAL A 7 3.93 11.52 -12.45
C VAL A 7 3.78 11.96 -10.99
N PRO A 8 4.04 13.24 -10.65
CA PRO A 8 3.92 13.73 -9.28
C PRO A 8 2.45 13.91 -8.87
N LYS A 9 2.10 13.47 -7.66
CA LYS A 9 0.80 13.74 -7.02
C LYS A 9 0.98 14.61 -5.77
N ARG A 10 0.40 15.81 -5.79
CA ARG A 10 0.57 16.83 -4.74
C ARG A 10 -0.62 16.88 -3.79
N TYR A 11 -0.93 15.76 -3.14
CA TYR A 11 -2.01 15.73 -2.14
C TYR A 11 -1.56 16.38 -0.82
N ALA A 12 -2.48 17.03 -0.11
CA ALA A 12 -2.19 17.80 1.11
C ALA A 12 -1.51 17.00 2.23
N TRP A 13 -1.69 15.67 2.25
CA TRP A 13 -1.08 14.77 3.21
C TRP A 13 0.40 14.44 2.92
N GLY A 14 0.91 14.83 1.75
CA GLY A 14 2.25 14.50 1.29
C GLY A 14 3.38 15.14 2.11
N SER A 15 4.57 14.57 1.94
CA SER A 15 5.82 15.12 2.46
C SER A 15 6.21 16.42 1.76
N LYS A 16 6.92 17.29 2.48
CA LYS A 16 7.41 18.58 1.96
C LYS A 16 8.90 18.55 1.56
N THR A 17 9.60 17.48 1.92
CA THR A 17 11.05 17.35 1.70
C THR A 17 11.44 15.99 1.15
N ARG A 18 10.87 14.88 1.66
CA ARG A 18 11.40 13.53 1.40
C ARG A 18 11.40 13.12 -0.07
N LEU A 19 10.29 13.33 -0.77
CA LEU A 19 10.20 13.00 -2.20
C LEU A 19 10.92 14.04 -3.06
N GLN A 20 10.96 15.28 -2.58
CA GLN A 20 11.72 16.35 -3.22
C GLN A 20 13.22 16.00 -3.23
N ASP A 21 13.77 15.61 -2.10
CA ASP A 21 15.17 15.16 -1.97
C ASP A 21 15.43 13.92 -2.82
N LEU A 22 14.57 12.89 -2.71
CA LEU A 22 14.73 11.63 -3.45
C LEU A 22 14.75 11.83 -4.97
N PHE A 23 13.90 12.70 -5.50
CA PHE A 23 13.77 12.94 -6.93
C PHE A 23 14.49 14.21 -7.41
N SER A 24 15.37 14.78 -6.57
CA SER A 24 16.12 16.02 -6.87
C SER A 24 15.22 17.17 -7.35
N LEU A 25 14.03 17.31 -6.77
CA LEU A 25 13.06 18.37 -7.07
C LEU A 25 13.23 19.55 -6.09
N PRO A 26 12.86 20.78 -6.48
CA PRO A 26 12.90 21.93 -5.58
C PRO A 26 12.02 21.74 -4.33
N ALA A 27 12.58 21.97 -3.15
CA ALA A 27 11.87 21.96 -1.87
C ALA A 27 11.25 23.35 -1.57
N ASN A 28 10.22 23.72 -2.33
CA ASN A 28 9.51 25.00 -2.20
C ASN A 28 8.45 25.04 -1.06
N GLY A 29 8.40 24.01 -0.21
CA GLY A 29 7.43 23.90 0.89
C GLY A 29 6.06 23.32 0.49
N GLU A 30 5.84 23.04 -0.81
CA GLU A 30 4.64 22.40 -1.32
C GLU A 30 4.65 20.88 -1.05
N PRO A 31 3.49 20.27 -0.73
CA PRO A 31 3.43 18.84 -0.51
C PRO A 31 3.63 18.05 -1.81
N LEU A 32 4.32 16.92 -1.69
CA LEU A 32 4.46 15.88 -2.68
C LEU A 32 4.17 14.55 -1.98
N ALA A 33 3.10 13.91 -2.43
CA ALA A 33 2.50 12.77 -1.75
C ALA A 33 2.94 11.46 -2.38
N GLU A 34 2.91 11.39 -3.70
CA GLU A 34 3.22 10.20 -4.47
C GLU A 34 3.98 10.56 -5.75
N MET A 35 4.82 9.63 -6.20
CA MET A 35 5.50 9.67 -7.49
C MET A 35 5.16 8.38 -8.25
N TRP A 36 4.38 8.50 -9.32
CA TRP A 36 3.80 7.34 -10.03
C TRP A 36 4.61 6.93 -11.24
N PHE A 37 4.90 5.65 -11.35
CA PHE A 37 5.37 4.97 -12.55
C PHE A 37 4.18 4.20 -13.12
N SER A 38 3.52 4.81 -14.09
CA SER A 38 2.13 4.51 -14.42
C SER A 38 1.93 4.21 -15.91
N GLY A 39 1.26 3.09 -16.18
CA GLY A 39 0.66 2.77 -17.48
C GLY A 39 -0.83 3.10 -17.54
N HIS A 40 -1.36 3.93 -16.63
CA HIS A 40 -2.76 4.35 -16.61
C HIS A 40 -3.00 5.58 -17.50
N GLU A 41 -4.13 5.63 -18.22
CA GLU A 41 -4.39 6.70 -19.22
C GLU A 41 -4.61 8.09 -18.60
N GLU A 42 -5.23 8.17 -17.42
CA GLU A 42 -5.46 9.46 -16.75
C GLU A 42 -4.17 10.11 -16.21
N SER A 43 -3.11 9.31 -16.03
CA SER A 43 -1.85 9.78 -15.43
C SER A 43 -0.68 8.93 -15.92
N PRO A 44 -0.37 9.00 -17.23
CA PRO A 44 0.65 8.16 -17.82
C PRO A 44 2.03 8.70 -17.48
N SER A 45 2.95 7.82 -17.12
CA SER A 45 4.38 8.15 -17.19
C SER A 45 4.80 8.31 -18.64
N GLU A 46 5.81 9.14 -18.88
CA GLU A 46 6.41 9.27 -20.20
C GLU A 46 7.70 8.47 -20.30
N VAL A 47 7.95 7.84 -21.44
CA VAL A 47 9.21 7.17 -21.75
C VAL A 47 9.96 7.89 -22.86
N ALA A 48 11.28 8.01 -22.70
CA ALA A 48 12.16 8.59 -23.71
C ALA A 48 12.57 7.53 -24.75
N LEU A 49 12.06 7.63 -25.98
CA LEU A 49 12.38 6.71 -27.08
C LEU A 49 13.62 7.15 -27.89
N GLY A 50 14.08 8.37 -27.68
CA GLY A 50 15.26 8.95 -28.32
C GLY A 50 15.47 10.39 -27.84
N PRO A 51 16.54 11.07 -28.29
CA PRO A 51 16.80 12.46 -27.89
C PRO A 51 15.61 13.37 -28.17
N GLY A 52 15.03 13.95 -27.13
CA GLY A 52 13.88 14.87 -27.22
C GLY A 52 12.53 14.21 -27.56
N VAL A 53 12.47 12.89 -27.73
CA VAL A 53 11.23 12.17 -28.08
C VAL A 53 10.70 11.45 -26.85
N HIS A 54 9.64 12.02 -26.26
CA HIS A 54 8.91 11.46 -25.13
C HIS A 54 7.52 11.00 -25.58
N VAL A 55 7.12 9.81 -25.16
CA VAL A 55 5.81 9.23 -25.48
C VAL A 55 5.18 8.69 -24.20
N PRO A 56 3.86 8.89 -23.99
CA PRO A 56 3.14 8.24 -22.89
C PRO A 56 3.35 6.72 -22.92
N LEU A 57 3.70 6.12 -21.79
CA LEU A 57 3.96 4.68 -21.67
C LEU A 57 2.80 3.82 -22.22
N PRO A 58 1.50 4.13 -21.96
CA PRO A 58 0.41 3.35 -22.55
C PRO A 58 0.43 3.34 -24.09
N GLN A 59 0.78 4.48 -24.70
CA GLN A 59 0.90 4.58 -26.15
C GLN A 59 2.09 3.79 -26.67
N ALA A 60 3.24 3.87 -25.98
CA ALA A 60 4.42 3.09 -26.34
C ALA A 60 4.14 1.57 -26.26
N ILE A 61 3.41 1.12 -25.24
CA ILE A 61 2.97 -0.28 -25.10
C ILE A 61 2.04 -0.67 -26.24
N ARG A 62 1.00 0.12 -26.55
CA ARG A 62 0.07 -0.18 -27.66
C ARG A 62 0.76 -0.30 -29.01
N ASN A 63 1.78 0.50 -29.25
CA ASN A 63 2.53 0.48 -30.51
C ASN A 63 3.38 -0.80 -30.69
N ALA A 64 3.81 -1.43 -29.59
CA ALA A 64 4.69 -2.60 -29.63
C ALA A 64 4.50 -3.55 -28.42
N PRO A 65 3.31 -4.14 -28.22
CA PRO A 65 2.97 -4.84 -26.98
C PRO A 65 3.86 -6.07 -26.72
N GLY A 66 4.16 -6.84 -27.77
CA GLY A 66 5.05 -8.00 -27.67
C GLY A 66 6.48 -7.66 -27.23
N MET A 67 6.98 -6.46 -27.57
CA MET A 67 8.29 -6.00 -27.12
C MET A 67 8.22 -5.37 -25.73
N MET A 68 7.19 -4.54 -25.49
CA MET A 68 7.09 -3.71 -24.28
C MET A 68 6.70 -4.52 -23.05
N VAL A 69 5.62 -5.31 -23.15
CA VAL A 69 5.09 -6.09 -22.02
C VAL A 69 5.25 -7.59 -22.21
N GLY A 70 5.51 -8.06 -23.44
CA GLY A 70 5.75 -9.47 -23.72
C GLY A 70 4.45 -10.26 -23.94
N PRO A 71 4.53 -11.44 -24.58
CA PRO A 71 3.36 -12.24 -24.92
C PRO A 71 2.59 -12.70 -23.68
N THR A 72 3.28 -13.20 -22.65
CA THR A 72 2.63 -13.69 -21.42
C THR A 72 1.84 -12.59 -20.70
N CYS A 73 2.41 -11.38 -20.57
CA CYS A 73 1.71 -10.25 -19.98
C CYS A 73 0.54 -9.80 -20.87
N SER A 74 0.78 -9.70 -22.18
CA SER A 74 -0.23 -9.22 -23.13
C SER A 74 -1.43 -10.18 -23.25
N GLU A 75 -1.21 -11.49 -23.21
CA GLU A 75 -2.27 -12.51 -23.23
C GLU A 75 -3.11 -12.46 -21.97
N ARG A 76 -2.47 -12.23 -20.82
CA ARG A 76 -3.10 -12.31 -19.51
C ARG A 76 -3.83 -11.04 -19.09
N PHE A 77 -3.22 -9.88 -19.32
CA PHE A 77 -3.68 -8.59 -18.83
C PHE A 77 -4.07 -7.62 -19.96
N GLY A 78 -3.84 -8.01 -21.21
CA GLY A 78 -3.95 -7.12 -22.36
C GLY A 78 -2.68 -6.29 -22.59
N PRO A 79 -2.65 -5.45 -23.64
CA PRO A 79 -1.50 -4.63 -24.01
C PRO A 79 -1.35 -3.41 -23.08
N VAL A 80 -1.23 -3.66 -21.79
CA VAL A 80 -1.13 -2.65 -20.72
C VAL A 80 -0.03 -3.01 -19.74
N LEU A 81 0.47 -2.03 -18.99
CA LEU A 81 1.24 -2.32 -17.78
C LEU A 81 0.28 -2.91 -16.73
N PRO A 82 0.53 -4.11 -16.19
CA PRO A 82 -0.45 -4.79 -15.33
C PRO A 82 -0.48 -4.23 -13.89
N TYR A 83 0.48 -3.38 -13.55
CA TYR A 83 0.63 -2.79 -12.23
C TYR A 83 0.80 -1.27 -12.30
N LEU A 84 0.52 -0.62 -11.17
CA LEU A 84 0.89 0.76 -10.89
C LEU A 84 1.94 0.75 -9.78
N PHE A 85 3.13 1.28 -10.06
CA PHE A 85 4.21 1.40 -9.09
C PHE A 85 4.34 2.85 -8.62
N LYS A 86 4.56 3.07 -7.32
CA LYS A 86 4.65 4.39 -6.72
C LYS A 86 5.73 4.43 -5.64
N VAL A 87 6.28 5.62 -5.43
CA VAL A 87 6.87 5.98 -4.14
C VAL A 87 5.90 6.89 -3.41
N ILE A 88 5.46 6.49 -2.23
CA ILE A 88 4.51 7.21 -1.37
C ILE A 88 5.23 7.76 -0.14
N SER A 89 4.94 9.01 0.25
CA SER A 89 5.47 9.63 1.46
C SER A 89 4.38 10.36 2.25
N ALA A 90 3.87 9.69 3.27
CA ALA A 90 2.79 10.17 4.14
C ALA A 90 3.36 10.98 5.31
N ARG A 91 2.93 12.25 5.41
CA ARG A 91 3.24 13.13 6.55
C ARG A 91 2.16 13.07 7.64
N ILE A 92 0.92 12.83 7.25
CA ILE A 92 -0.25 12.67 8.12
C ILE A 92 -1.02 11.43 7.67
N PRO A 93 -1.96 10.89 8.50
CA PRO A 93 -2.74 9.73 8.13
C PRO A 93 -3.55 9.92 6.86
N LEU A 94 -3.63 8.86 6.06
CA LEU A 94 -4.47 8.77 4.87
C LEU A 94 -5.86 8.24 5.23
N SER A 95 -6.76 8.31 4.24
CA SER A 95 -8.11 7.77 4.37
C SER A 95 -8.12 6.28 4.69
N MET A 96 -9.09 5.86 5.52
CA MET A 96 -9.45 4.45 5.69
C MET A 96 -10.03 3.93 4.40
N GLN A 97 -9.46 2.86 3.86
CA GLN A 97 -9.77 2.39 2.52
C GLN A 97 -10.12 0.92 2.50
N VAL A 98 -10.98 0.57 1.55
CA VAL A 98 -11.27 -0.80 1.14
C VAL A 98 -11.21 -0.83 -0.39
N HIS A 99 -10.69 -1.92 -0.95
CA HIS A 99 -10.62 -2.11 -2.39
C HIS A 99 -11.58 -3.20 -2.84
N PRO A 100 -12.28 -3.04 -3.97
CA PRO A 100 -13.23 -4.03 -4.45
C PRO A 100 -12.53 -5.28 -5.00
N VAL A 101 -13.17 -6.44 -4.86
CA VAL A 101 -12.85 -7.61 -5.69
C VAL A 101 -13.37 -7.40 -7.11
N GLY A 102 -12.88 -8.18 -8.07
CA GLY A 102 -13.12 -7.90 -9.49
C GLY A 102 -14.59 -7.77 -9.88
N PHE A 103 -15.50 -8.58 -9.31
CA PHE A 103 -16.93 -8.50 -9.70
C PHE A 103 -17.61 -7.24 -9.16
N GLN A 104 -17.16 -6.75 -8.00
CA GLN A 104 -17.64 -5.50 -7.40
C GLN A 104 -17.12 -4.31 -8.20
N ALA A 105 -15.84 -4.33 -8.60
CA ALA A 105 -15.25 -3.32 -9.46
C ALA A 105 -16.01 -3.17 -10.78
N ARG A 106 -16.26 -4.30 -11.47
CA ARG A 106 -17.05 -4.34 -12.72
C ARG A 106 -18.47 -3.80 -12.53
N ALA A 107 -19.16 -4.25 -11.48
CA ALA A 107 -20.54 -3.82 -11.20
C ALA A 107 -20.61 -2.32 -10.91
N GLY A 108 -19.74 -1.83 -10.01
CA GLY A 108 -19.67 -0.41 -9.64
C GLY A 108 -19.29 0.48 -10.82
N PHE A 109 -18.26 0.11 -11.58
CA PHE A 109 -17.83 0.84 -12.77
C PHE A 109 -18.96 1.00 -13.81
N ASN A 110 -19.70 -0.10 -14.07
CA ASN A 110 -20.81 -0.09 -15.01
C ASN A 110 -22.00 0.72 -14.47
N ALA A 111 -22.32 0.60 -13.18
CA ALA A 111 -23.39 1.37 -12.56
C ALA A 111 -23.12 2.88 -12.62
N GLU A 112 -21.90 3.32 -12.30
CA GLU A 112 -21.51 4.73 -12.39
C GLU A 112 -21.49 5.24 -13.84
N ASN A 113 -21.12 4.39 -14.82
CA ASN A 113 -21.22 4.73 -16.25
C ASN A 113 -22.68 4.91 -16.71
N VAL A 114 -23.57 4.01 -16.30
CA VAL A 114 -25.01 4.12 -16.60
C VAL A 114 -25.61 5.37 -15.97
N ALA A 115 -25.16 5.72 -14.76
CA ALA A 115 -25.53 6.98 -14.08
C ALA A 115 -24.88 8.22 -14.71
N GLY A 116 -23.99 8.07 -15.70
CA GLY A 116 -23.33 9.17 -16.39
C GLY A 116 -22.28 9.91 -15.57
N ILE A 117 -21.73 9.30 -14.51
CA ILE A 117 -20.71 9.92 -13.65
C ILE A 117 -19.37 9.93 -14.41
N PRO A 118 -18.78 11.10 -14.74
CA PRO A 118 -17.51 11.16 -15.43
C PRO A 118 -16.36 10.51 -14.64
N LEU A 119 -15.37 9.90 -15.31
CA LEU A 119 -14.24 9.24 -14.66
C LEU A 119 -13.42 10.18 -13.75
N ASN A 120 -13.29 11.44 -14.15
CA ASN A 120 -12.59 12.48 -13.39
C ASN A 120 -13.47 13.16 -12.32
N SER A 121 -14.72 12.74 -12.14
CA SER A 121 -15.63 13.32 -11.15
C SER A 121 -15.12 13.04 -9.73
N PRO A 122 -15.20 14.01 -8.81
CA PRO A 122 -14.88 13.75 -7.40
C PRO A 122 -15.87 12.77 -6.74
N LEU A 123 -17.02 12.49 -7.37
CA LEU A 123 -18.01 11.51 -6.93
C LEU A 123 -17.78 10.11 -7.52
N ARG A 124 -16.79 9.92 -8.40
CA ARG A 124 -16.48 8.63 -9.03
C ARG A 124 -15.68 7.75 -8.05
N SER A 125 -16.24 6.61 -7.68
CA SER A 125 -15.61 5.62 -6.81
C SER A 125 -14.89 4.52 -7.60
N PHE A 126 -15.45 4.13 -8.76
CA PHE A 126 -14.97 3.05 -9.60
C PHE A 126 -14.41 3.59 -10.91
N LYS A 127 -13.09 3.68 -11.01
CA LYS A 127 -12.38 4.24 -12.17
C LYS A 127 -12.04 3.20 -13.22
N ASP A 128 -12.10 1.93 -12.85
CA ASP A 128 -11.80 0.81 -13.73
C ASP A 128 -12.52 -0.46 -13.26
N VAL A 129 -12.47 -1.50 -14.09
CA VAL A 129 -13.13 -2.78 -13.85
C VAL A 129 -12.26 -3.77 -13.05
N ASN A 130 -11.07 -3.36 -12.62
CA ASN A 130 -10.08 -4.28 -12.07
C ASN A 130 -10.29 -4.48 -10.57
N GLU A 131 -10.06 -5.72 -10.14
CA GLU A 131 -9.78 -5.99 -8.73
C GLU A 131 -8.56 -5.19 -8.31
N LYS A 132 -8.56 -4.66 -7.09
CA LYS A 132 -7.41 -3.95 -6.57
C LYS A 132 -6.87 -4.62 -5.30
N SER A 133 -5.63 -5.09 -5.42
CA SER A 133 -4.78 -5.46 -4.31
C SER A 133 -3.52 -4.60 -4.35
N GLU A 134 -2.89 -4.41 -3.21
CA GLU A 134 -1.68 -3.58 -3.10
C GLU A 134 -0.66 -4.17 -2.12
N MET A 135 0.59 -3.74 -2.26
CA MET A 135 1.71 -4.10 -1.40
C MET A 135 2.56 -2.86 -1.18
N VAL A 136 3.05 -2.68 0.04
CA VAL A 136 4.05 -1.65 0.36
C VAL A 136 5.30 -2.29 0.95
N VAL A 137 6.46 -1.82 0.50
CA VAL A 137 7.78 -2.08 1.07
C VAL A 137 8.31 -0.77 1.63
N ALA A 138 8.65 -0.76 2.91
CA ALA A 138 9.09 0.42 3.63
C ALA A 138 10.50 0.85 3.18
N LEU A 139 10.65 2.11 2.76
CA LEU A 139 11.96 2.73 2.41
C LEU A 139 12.55 3.54 3.57
N THR A 140 11.71 3.85 4.54
CA THR A 140 12.05 4.36 5.87
C THR A 140 11.10 3.69 6.86
N SER A 141 11.10 4.10 8.12
CA SER A 141 9.98 3.75 9.01
C SER A 141 8.64 4.08 8.32
N PHE A 142 7.74 3.10 8.30
CA PHE A 142 6.42 3.19 7.67
C PHE A 142 5.36 2.58 8.58
N GLN A 143 4.34 3.36 8.89
CA GLN A 143 3.29 3.03 9.84
C GLN A 143 1.97 2.85 9.10
N ALA A 144 1.28 1.75 9.40
CA ALA A 144 -0.01 1.44 8.79
C ALA A 144 -0.91 0.69 9.77
N SER A 145 -2.20 0.62 9.46
CA SER A 145 -3.17 -0.26 10.09
C SER A 145 -3.80 -1.11 9.00
N VAL A 146 -3.75 -2.45 9.13
CA VAL A 146 -4.16 -3.38 8.05
C VAL A 146 -5.00 -4.52 8.60
N GLY A 147 -6.23 -4.65 8.10
CA GLY A 147 -7.17 -5.71 8.46
C GLY A 147 -7.63 -5.64 9.92
N PHE A 148 -8.70 -6.38 10.22
CA PHE A 148 -9.23 -6.44 11.58
C PHE A 148 -8.32 -7.26 12.50
N ALA A 149 -8.06 -6.72 13.69
CA ALA A 149 -7.35 -7.42 14.75
C ALA A 149 -8.30 -8.39 15.49
N PRO A 150 -7.75 -9.32 16.30
CA PRO A 150 -8.56 -10.21 17.10
C PRO A 150 -9.55 -9.44 17.99
N ARG A 151 -10.78 -9.96 18.12
CA ARG A 151 -11.86 -9.34 18.91
C ARG A 151 -11.43 -8.86 20.30
N ALA A 152 -10.61 -9.65 21.00
CA ALA A 152 -10.13 -9.30 22.35
C ALA A 152 -9.22 -8.05 22.36
N PHE A 153 -8.50 -7.79 21.26
CA PHE A 153 -7.73 -6.56 21.07
C PHE A 153 -8.66 -5.37 20.88
N ALA A 154 -9.63 -5.49 19.97
CA ALA A 154 -10.63 -4.44 19.72
C ALA A 154 -11.41 -4.06 20.99
N LEU A 155 -11.96 -5.06 21.70
CA LEU A 155 -12.69 -4.83 22.94
C LEU A 155 -11.84 -4.12 24.00
N ARG A 156 -10.61 -4.59 24.24
CA ARG A 156 -9.72 -3.97 25.23
C ARG A 156 -9.44 -2.50 24.92
N ASN A 157 -9.20 -2.17 23.64
CA ASN A 157 -8.88 -0.81 23.24
C ASN A 157 -10.11 0.10 23.33
N LEU A 158 -11.25 -0.35 22.81
CA LEU A 158 -12.50 0.42 22.88
C LEU A 158 -12.91 0.65 24.34
N HIS A 159 -12.75 -0.36 25.20
CA HIS A 159 -13.03 -0.29 26.63
C HIS A 159 -12.18 0.73 27.40
N ALA A 160 -10.97 1.01 26.93
CA ALA A 160 -10.12 2.03 27.55
C ALA A 160 -10.60 3.45 27.24
N VAL A 161 -11.38 3.65 26.18
CA VAL A 161 -11.93 4.96 25.78
C VAL A 161 -13.29 5.16 26.44
N ASP A 162 -13.41 6.17 27.29
CA ASP A 162 -14.70 6.59 27.82
C ASP A 162 -15.41 7.50 26.83
N HIS A 163 -16.20 6.90 25.95
CA HIS A 163 -16.96 7.62 24.92
C HIS A 163 -18.23 6.85 24.52
N PRO A 164 -19.37 7.51 24.25
CA PRO A 164 -20.60 6.82 23.86
C PRO A 164 -20.45 5.93 22.62
N LEU A 165 -19.74 6.40 21.58
CA LEU A 165 -19.50 5.59 20.38
C LEU A 165 -18.68 4.34 20.65
N THR A 166 -17.66 4.39 21.52
CA THR A 166 -16.86 3.19 21.83
C THR A 166 -17.68 2.17 22.61
N ARG A 167 -18.58 2.60 23.50
CA ARG A 167 -19.57 1.72 24.14
C ARG A 167 -20.49 1.05 23.11
N ARG A 168 -20.99 1.78 22.12
CA ARG A 168 -21.81 1.21 21.03
C ARG A 168 -21.03 0.16 20.24
N MET A 169 -19.77 0.44 19.91
CA MET A 169 -18.88 -0.50 19.21
C MET A 169 -18.56 -1.74 20.07
N GLU A 170 -18.31 -1.57 21.37
CA GLU A 170 -18.11 -2.69 22.31
C GLU A 170 -19.33 -3.60 22.34
N HIS A 171 -20.54 -3.03 22.44
CA HIS A 171 -21.79 -3.78 22.40
C HIS A 171 -21.97 -4.52 21.07
N ALA A 172 -21.67 -3.87 19.94
CA ALA A 172 -21.67 -4.50 18.62
C ALA A 172 -20.73 -5.72 18.54
N LEU A 173 -19.56 -5.63 19.19
CA LEU A 173 -18.60 -6.73 19.31
C LEU A 173 -19.04 -7.81 20.32
N GLY A 174 -20.14 -7.62 21.05
CA GLY A 174 -20.63 -8.50 22.12
C GLY A 174 -19.85 -8.37 23.43
N GLY A 175 -19.26 -7.20 23.70
CA GLY A 175 -18.68 -6.85 25.00
C GLY A 175 -19.74 -6.81 26.10
N HIS A 176 -19.31 -6.86 27.36
CA HIS A 176 -20.20 -6.71 28.50
C HIS A 176 -20.27 -5.24 28.94
N PRO A 177 -21.44 -4.78 29.45
CA PRO A 177 -21.58 -3.41 29.94
C PRO A 177 -20.56 -3.10 31.05
N ARG A 178 -20.19 -1.82 31.18
CA ARG A 178 -19.46 -1.35 32.37
C ARG A 178 -20.40 -1.43 33.58
N HIS A 179 -19.85 -1.66 34.78
CA HIS A 179 -20.66 -1.78 36.00
C HIS A 179 -21.60 -0.58 36.15
N HIS A 180 -22.89 -0.82 36.38
CA HIS A 180 -24.00 0.14 36.54
C HIS A 180 -24.61 0.79 35.28
N GLU A 181 -24.29 0.34 34.06
CA GLU A 181 -24.94 0.88 32.85
C GLU A 181 -26.16 0.05 32.41
N HIS A 182 -27.33 0.69 32.32
CA HIS A 182 -28.46 0.17 31.55
C HIS A 182 -28.20 0.43 30.07
N LEU A 183 -27.81 -0.61 29.32
CA LEU A 183 -27.82 -0.53 27.87
C LEU A 183 -29.27 -0.69 27.41
N GLU A 184 -29.84 0.36 26.81
CA GLU A 184 -30.93 0.14 25.85
C GLU A 184 -30.42 -0.86 24.80
N ALA A 185 -31.28 -1.78 24.36
CA ALA A 185 -30.90 -2.75 23.35
C ALA A 185 -30.40 -2.00 22.10
N ALA A 186 -29.07 -1.98 21.88
CA ALA A 186 -28.53 -1.16 20.81
C ALA A 186 -29.04 -1.68 19.47
N ASP A 187 -29.70 -0.81 18.72
CA ASP A 187 -30.20 -1.14 17.40
C ASP A 187 -29.07 -1.10 16.35
N PHE A 188 -28.97 -2.20 15.61
CA PHE A 188 -28.05 -2.39 14.50
C PHE A 188 -28.79 -2.77 13.21
N SER A 189 -30.11 -2.58 13.16
CA SER A 189 -30.96 -2.87 11.99
C SER A 189 -30.45 -2.19 10.71
N GLU A 190 -30.02 -0.93 10.81
CA GLU A 190 -29.42 -0.21 9.70
C GLU A 190 -28.14 -0.90 9.20
N ALA A 191 -27.21 -1.23 10.11
CA ALA A 191 -25.98 -1.92 9.76
C ALA A 191 -26.28 -3.30 9.13
N ASP A 192 -27.21 -4.05 9.71
CA ASP A 192 -27.61 -5.37 9.21
C ASP A 192 -28.20 -5.28 7.80
N SER A 193 -28.98 -4.23 7.51
CA SER A 193 -29.56 -4.01 6.18
C SER A 193 -28.54 -3.68 5.10
N ARG A 194 -27.35 -3.18 5.48
CA ARG A 194 -26.25 -2.81 4.57
C ARG A 194 -25.19 -3.90 4.41
N MET A 195 -25.34 -5.04 5.07
CA MET A 195 -24.39 -6.14 4.90
C MET A 195 -24.46 -6.70 3.47
N PRO A 196 -23.34 -7.15 2.91
CA PRO A 196 -23.36 -7.76 1.58
C PRO A 196 -24.15 -9.06 1.58
N LEU A 197 -24.63 -9.49 0.41
CA LEU A 197 -25.34 -10.77 0.24
C LEU A 197 -24.51 -11.97 0.76
N ALA A 198 -23.18 -11.89 0.66
CA ALA A 198 -22.28 -12.91 1.19
C ALA A 198 -22.37 -13.09 2.72
N SER A 199 -22.98 -12.15 3.44
CA SER A 199 -23.15 -12.21 4.90
C SER A 199 -24.11 -13.29 5.40
N VAL A 200 -24.94 -13.86 4.51
CA VAL A 200 -25.85 -14.97 4.87
C VAL A 200 -25.10 -16.18 5.41
N VAL A 201 -23.83 -16.37 5.01
CA VAL A 201 -22.97 -17.46 5.48
C VAL A 201 -21.88 -16.99 6.44
N TRP A 202 -21.91 -15.72 6.86
CA TRP A 202 -20.91 -15.20 7.77
C TRP A 202 -21.06 -15.79 9.17
N PRO A 203 -19.94 -16.11 9.85
CA PRO A 203 -20.00 -16.40 11.27
C PRO A 203 -20.42 -15.14 12.03
N THR A 204 -21.04 -15.31 13.20
CA THR A 204 -21.50 -14.19 14.05
C THR A 204 -20.38 -13.19 14.37
N SER A 205 -19.13 -13.65 14.45
CA SER A 205 -17.97 -12.77 14.66
C SER A 205 -17.81 -11.73 13.55
N TYR A 206 -18.10 -12.06 12.29
CA TYR A 206 -17.97 -11.14 11.17
C TYR A 206 -19.10 -10.10 11.21
N MET A 207 -20.33 -10.54 11.48
CA MET A 207 -21.48 -9.65 11.68
C MET A 207 -21.22 -8.61 12.78
N ARG A 208 -20.62 -9.06 13.90
CA ARG A 208 -20.23 -8.20 15.02
C ARG A 208 -19.16 -7.17 14.64
N THR A 209 -18.12 -7.60 13.95
CA THR A 209 -17.07 -6.70 13.41
C THR A 209 -17.67 -5.68 12.46
N PHE A 210 -18.54 -6.12 11.54
CA PHE A 210 -19.22 -5.24 10.58
C PHE A 210 -20.03 -4.16 11.30
N ARG A 211 -20.87 -4.52 12.28
CA ARG A 211 -21.68 -3.57 13.06
C ARG A 211 -20.83 -2.54 13.79
N ALA A 212 -19.73 -2.98 14.40
CA ALA A 212 -18.82 -2.10 15.11
C ALA A 212 -18.11 -1.13 14.15
N PHE A 213 -17.66 -1.63 13.00
CA PHE A 213 -17.05 -0.82 11.95
C PHE A 213 -18.05 0.19 11.38
N HIS A 214 -19.27 -0.25 11.03
CA HIS A 214 -20.36 0.60 10.57
C HIS A 214 -20.64 1.73 11.56
N ALA A 215 -20.79 1.42 12.86
CA ALA A 215 -21.07 2.41 13.89
C ALA A 215 -20.02 3.54 13.96
N ALA A 216 -18.75 3.24 13.65
CA ALA A 216 -17.69 4.25 13.62
C ALA A 216 -17.74 5.11 12.34
N ILE A 217 -17.97 4.51 11.18
CA ILE A 217 -17.85 5.22 9.89
C ILE A 217 -19.11 6.00 9.52
N THR A 218 -20.27 5.68 10.10
CA THR A 218 -21.53 6.39 9.85
C THR A 218 -21.91 7.38 10.95
N ALA A 219 -21.12 7.48 12.02
CA ALA A 219 -21.35 8.47 13.05
C ALA A 219 -21.08 9.89 12.52
N ASP A 220 -21.94 10.83 12.90
CA ASP A 220 -21.79 12.24 12.55
C ASP A 220 -20.79 12.96 13.47
N GLY A 221 -20.51 14.23 13.16
CA GLY A 221 -19.54 15.03 13.91
C GLY A 221 -19.96 15.29 15.36
N ASP A 222 -21.26 15.44 15.62
CA ASP A 222 -21.77 15.67 16.98
C ASP A 222 -21.56 14.43 17.85
N GLN A 223 -21.75 13.25 17.28
CA GLN A 223 -21.46 11.98 17.93
C GLN A 223 -19.96 11.75 18.15
N ALA A 224 -19.08 12.39 17.38
CA ALA A 224 -17.63 12.31 17.52
C ALA A 224 -17.04 13.38 18.47
N ALA A 225 -17.87 14.28 19.01
CA ALA A 225 -17.41 15.39 19.83
C ALA A 225 -16.64 14.89 21.08
N GLY A 226 -15.48 15.49 21.34
CA GLY A 226 -14.64 15.12 22.49
C GLY A 226 -13.83 13.83 22.32
N LEU A 227 -13.94 13.16 21.16
CA LEU A 227 -13.27 11.89 20.89
C LEU A 227 -11.74 11.98 21.01
N LEU A 228 -11.13 13.07 20.54
CA LEU A 228 -9.68 13.26 20.64
C LEU A 228 -9.21 13.27 22.11
N GLN A 229 -9.93 13.98 22.98
CA GLN A 229 -9.61 14.07 24.40
C GLN A 229 -9.76 12.70 25.07
N ALA A 230 -10.83 11.96 24.75
CA ALA A 230 -11.05 10.62 25.24
C ALA A 230 -9.94 9.64 24.80
N LEU A 231 -9.51 9.71 23.54
CA LEU A 231 -8.39 8.91 23.01
C LEU A 231 -7.07 9.23 23.72
N VAL A 232 -6.75 10.51 23.91
CA VAL A 232 -5.52 10.95 24.59
C VAL A 232 -5.52 10.52 26.07
N HIS A 233 -6.65 10.64 26.77
CA HIS A 233 -6.78 10.20 28.14
C HIS A 233 -6.56 8.67 28.26
N ALA A 234 -7.28 7.91 27.43
CA ALA A 234 -7.18 6.45 27.37
C ALA A 234 -5.76 5.97 27.02
N ARG A 235 -5.07 6.66 26.11
CA ARG A 235 -3.68 6.33 25.75
C ARG A 235 -2.72 6.33 26.94
N GLY A 236 -2.99 7.10 27.99
CA GLY A 236 -2.20 7.16 29.21
C GLY A 236 -2.26 5.90 30.08
N SER A 237 -3.33 5.11 29.98
CA SER A 237 -3.53 3.89 30.79
C SER A 237 -3.21 2.59 30.04
N VAL A 238 -2.94 2.67 28.72
CA VAL A 238 -2.68 1.51 27.86
C VAL A 238 -1.22 1.04 27.96
N ALA A 239 -1.00 -0.17 28.47
CA ALA A 239 0.34 -0.72 28.66
C ALA A 239 0.93 -1.44 27.43
N SER A 240 0.11 -2.21 26.70
CA SER A 240 0.58 -3.04 25.58
C SER A 240 1.15 -2.19 24.44
N THR A 241 2.36 -2.48 23.97
CA THR A 241 2.99 -1.77 22.84
C THR A 241 2.10 -1.73 21.59
N LYS A 242 1.48 -2.85 21.21
CA LYS A 242 0.57 -2.88 20.05
C LYS A 242 -0.67 -2.00 20.27
N SER A 243 -1.19 -1.95 21.49
CA SER A 243 -2.35 -1.10 21.81
C SER A 243 -1.94 0.38 21.82
N ARG A 244 -0.79 0.72 22.42
CA ARG A 244 -0.20 2.06 22.36
C ARG A 244 -0.06 2.57 20.93
N MET A 245 0.45 1.74 20.02
CA MET A 245 0.53 2.08 18.59
C MET A 245 -0.85 2.36 17.97
N ALA A 246 -1.86 1.51 18.20
CA ALA A 246 -3.21 1.75 17.67
C ALA A 246 -3.79 3.09 18.15
N PHE A 247 -3.61 3.41 19.42
CA PHE A 247 -4.05 4.69 19.97
C PHE A 247 -3.24 5.87 19.43
N ASP A 248 -1.92 5.74 19.28
CA ASP A 248 -1.08 6.80 18.70
C ASP A 248 -1.53 7.10 17.26
N TYR A 249 -1.89 6.07 16.49
CA TYR A 249 -2.43 6.22 15.13
C TYR A 249 -3.81 6.87 15.14
N ALA A 250 -4.72 6.43 16.03
CA ALA A 250 -6.04 7.04 16.19
C ALA A 250 -5.97 8.50 16.61
N ILE A 251 -5.05 8.87 17.51
CA ILE A 251 -4.82 10.25 17.94
C ILE A 251 -4.26 11.09 16.79
N ALA A 252 -3.29 10.57 16.04
CA ALA A 252 -2.75 11.25 14.87
C ALA A 252 -3.86 11.52 13.83
N ALA A 253 -4.72 10.53 13.60
CA ALA A 253 -5.85 10.66 12.69
C ALA A 253 -6.90 11.65 13.19
N ALA A 254 -7.28 11.60 14.47
CA ALA A 254 -8.24 12.52 15.08
C ALA A 254 -7.74 13.97 15.08
N ARG A 255 -6.42 14.20 15.13
CA ARG A 255 -5.82 15.53 14.96
C ARG A 255 -5.87 16.00 13.51
N ALA A 256 -5.67 15.11 12.55
CA ALA A 256 -5.70 15.42 11.12
C ALA A 256 -7.13 15.60 10.58
N PHE A 257 -8.08 14.88 11.17
CA PHE A 257 -9.51 14.86 10.83
C PHE A 257 -10.33 15.01 12.11
N PRO A 258 -10.45 16.25 12.65
CA PRO A 258 -11.30 16.51 13.81
C PRO A 258 -12.74 16.04 13.56
N ASP A 259 -13.37 15.51 14.60
CA ASP A 259 -14.76 15.06 14.59
C ASP A 259 -15.09 13.94 13.57
N ASP A 260 -14.08 13.26 13.02
CA ASP A 260 -14.27 12.06 12.20
C ASP A 260 -14.23 10.80 13.07
N ALA A 261 -15.40 10.22 13.37
CA ALA A 261 -15.50 9.02 14.20
C ALA A 261 -14.83 7.78 13.59
N SER A 262 -14.56 7.76 12.28
CA SER A 262 -13.92 6.61 11.62
C SER A 262 -12.51 6.31 12.15
N VAL A 263 -11.87 7.25 12.85
CA VAL A 263 -10.58 7.04 13.53
C VAL A 263 -10.65 5.94 14.58
N LEU A 264 -11.83 5.65 15.14
CA LEU A 264 -12.04 4.54 16.07
C LEU A 264 -11.83 3.17 15.43
N THR A 265 -11.96 3.06 14.11
CA THR A 265 -11.69 1.80 13.40
C THR A 265 -10.22 1.36 13.56
N LEU A 266 -9.30 2.29 13.78
CA LEU A 266 -7.90 1.98 14.05
C LEU A 266 -7.69 1.21 15.36
N LEU A 267 -8.60 1.33 16.33
CA LEU A 267 -8.53 0.59 17.60
C LEU A 267 -8.94 -0.89 17.47
N MET A 268 -9.62 -1.25 16.38
CA MET A 268 -10.05 -2.62 16.07
C MET A 268 -9.24 -3.28 14.94
N MET A 269 -8.25 -2.58 14.38
CA MET A 269 -7.40 -3.06 13.29
C MET A 269 -6.00 -3.44 13.79
N ASN A 270 -5.20 -4.12 12.96
CA ASN A 270 -3.82 -4.43 13.32
C ASN A 270 -2.90 -3.23 13.03
N PRO A 271 -2.41 -2.50 14.05
CA PRO A 271 -1.35 -1.53 13.83
C PRO A 271 -0.04 -2.26 13.53
N ILE A 272 0.66 -1.79 12.50
CA ILE A 272 2.00 -2.22 12.12
C ILE A 272 2.93 -1.02 12.02
N SER A 273 4.20 -1.28 12.33
CA SER A 273 5.32 -0.37 12.07
C SER A 273 6.35 -1.20 11.35
N LEU A 274 6.67 -0.80 10.13
CA LEU A 274 7.64 -1.44 9.26
C LEU A 274 8.93 -0.62 9.33
N ASP A 275 10.02 -1.28 9.67
CA ASP A 275 11.36 -0.75 9.43
C ASP A 275 11.69 -0.85 7.95
N GLU A 276 12.76 -0.22 7.50
CA GLU A 276 13.22 -0.31 6.11
C GLU A 276 13.40 -1.77 5.66
N GLY A 277 12.81 -2.11 4.52
CA GLY A 277 12.68 -3.48 3.99
C GLY A 277 11.50 -4.29 4.56
N GLY A 278 10.86 -3.82 5.62
CA GLY A 278 9.60 -4.40 6.10
C GLY A 278 8.49 -4.21 5.06
N SER A 279 7.59 -5.18 4.95
CA SER A 279 6.55 -5.16 3.92
C SER A 279 5.20 -5.66 4.42
N VAL A 280 4.14 -5.28 3.71
CA VAL A 280 2.78 -5.82 3.91
C VAL A 280 2.05 -5.89 2.57
N PHE A 281 1.33 -6.99 2.34
CA PHE A 281 0.37 -7.17 1.25
C PHE A 281 -1.05 -6.99 1.77
N ILE A 282 -1.86 -6.31 0.98
CA ILE A 282 -3.23 -5.90 1.28
C ILE A 282 -4.13 -6.47 0.17
N PRO A 283 -4.79 -7.61 0.42
CA PRO A 283 -5.77 -8.18 -0.50
C PRO A 283 -6.99 -7.28 -0.65
N ALA A 284 -7.70 -7.42 -1.78
CA ALA A 284 -9.00 -6.82 -1.98
C ALA A 284 -9.97 -7.14 -0.80
N GLY A 285 -10.81 -6.18 -0.47
CA GLY A 285 -11.76 -6.21 0.65
C GLY A 285 -11.15 -5.95 2.03
N THR A 286 -9.82 -5.88 2.15
CA THR A 286 -9.16 -5.64 3.44
C THR A 286 -9.19 -4.15 3.81
N PRO A 287 -9.76 -3.76 4.97
CA PRO A 287 -9.67 -2.37 5.42
C PRO A 287 -8.23 -2.02 5.78
N HIS A 288 -7.75 -0.86 5.36
CA HIS A 288 -6.39 -0.40 5.66
C HIS A 288 -6.28 1.13 5.65
N ALA A 289 -5.28 1.64 6.37
CA ALA A 289 -4.86 3.03 6.32
C ALA A 289 -3.36 3.15 6.55
N TYR A 290 -2.70 3.96 5.72
CA TYR A 290 -1.33 4.39 5.98
C TYR A 290 -1.34 5.60 6.90
N ILE A 291 -0.47 5.60 7.89
CA ILE A 291 -0.45 6.59 8.97
C ILE A 291 0.67 7.61 8.71
N GLN A 292 1.90 7.14 8.52
CA GLN A 292 3.06 8.00 8.33
C GLN A 292 4.24 7.20 7.77
N GLY A 293 5.10 7.83 6.96
CA GLY A 293 6.36 7.26 6.51
C GLY A 293 6.51 7.24 4.99
N THR A 294 7.61 6.66 4.52
CA THR A 294 7.90 6.53 3.07
C THR A 294 8.02 5.08 2.66
N GLY A 295 7.30 4.70 1.62
CA GLY A 295 7.24 3.34 1.11
C GLY A 295 7.26 3.30 -0.42
N ALA A 296 7.72 2.18 -0.95
CA ALA A 296 7.52 1.76 -2.32
C ALA A 296 6.23 0.94 -2.37
N GLU A 297 5.23 1.48 -3.04
CA GLU A 297 3.92 0.87 -3.17
C GLU A 297 3.73 0.33 -4.57
N ILE A 298 3.19 -0.87 -4.69
CA ILE A 298 2.78 -1.46 -5.95
C ILE A 298 1.38 -2.05 -5.81
N MET A 299 0.58 -1.92 -6.86
CA MET A 299 -0.79 -2.39 -6.87
C MET A 299 -1.17 -2.88 -8.26
N THR A 300 -2.27 -3.63 -8.35
CA THR A 300 -2.94 -3.88 -9.63
C THR A 300 -3.15 -2.54 -10.34
N ASN A 301 -3.06 -2.49 -11.67
CA ASN A 301 -3.29 -1.25 -12.43
C ASN A 301 -4.77 -0.82 -12.32
N SER A 302 -5.09 -0.19 -11.20
CA SER A 302 -6.43 0.21 -10.77
C SER A 302 -6.35 1.43 -9.84
N ASP A 303 -7.30 2.35 -10.00
CA ASP A 303 -7.48 3.52 -9.13
C ASP A 303 -8.84 3.47 -8.40
N ASN A 304 -9.44 2.29 -8.28
CA ASN A 304 -10.62 2.05 -7.46
C ASN A 304 -10.30 2.28 -5.97
N VAL A 305 -10.93 3.26 -5.32
CA VAL A 305 -10.68 3.59 -3.91
C VAL A 305 -11.99 3.95 -3.20
N LEU A 306 -12.46 3.05 -2.35
CA LEU A 306 -13.61 3.27 -1.48
C LEU A 306 -13.13 3.75 -0.11
N ARG A 307 -13.64 4.89 0.37
CA ARG A 307 -13.18 5.54 1.62
C ARG A 307 -14.20 5.45 2.73
N ALA A 308 -13.77 4.98 3.90
CA ALA A 308 -14.62 4.85 5.10
C ALA A 308 -14.60 6.12 5.96
N GLY A 309 -13.61 6.99 5.77
CA GLY A 309 -13.39 8.20 6.56
C GLY A 309 -11.91 8.57 6.58
N MET A 310 -11.51 9.42 7.52
CA MET A 310 -10.21 10.09 7.55
C MET A 310 -9.93 10.84 6.23
N THR A 311 -10.95 11.55 5.75
CA THR A 311 -10.92 12.22 4.46
C THR A 311 -11.97 13.31 4.34
N VAL A 312 -11.65 14.33 3.54
CA VAL A 312 -12.61 15.33 3.05
C VAL A 312 -13.16 14.98 1.66
N LYS A 313 -12.66 13.89 1.04
CA LYS A 313 -13.09 13.43 -0.28
C LYS A 313 -14.42 12.66 -0.18
N HIS A 314 -15.03 12.38 -1.33
CA HIS A 314 -16.22 11.55 -1.42
C HIS A 314 -16.06 10.20 -0.70
N ARG A 315 -17.10 9.83 0.06
CA ARG A 315 -17.23 8.57 0.81
C ARG A 315 -18.44 7.81 0.29
N ASP A 316 -18.18 6.83 -0.56
CA ASP A 316 -19.18 5.88 -1.02
C ASP A 316 -19.30 4.73 -0.01
N ILE A 317 -20.03 5.02 1.09
CA ILE A 317 -20.14 4.11 2.23
C ILE A 317 -20.87 2.82 1.85
N ASP A 318 -21.87 2.89 0.98
CA ASP A 318 -22.65 1.72 0.60
C ASP A 318 -21.79 0.73 -0.18
N ASN A 319 -21.10 1.15 -1.23
CA ASN A 319 -20.20 0.25 -1.96
C ASN A 319 -19.01 -0.19 -1.11
N LEU A 320 -18.50 0.66 -0.21
CA LEU A 320 -17.46 0.26 0.73
C LEU A 320 -17.88 -0.92 1.61
N LEU A 321 -19.06 -0.84 2.21
CA LEU A 321 -19.59 -1.89 3.07
C LEU A 321 -19.84 -3.19 2.30
N GLN A 322 -20.22 -3.10 1.03
CA GLN A 322 -20.34 -4.28 0.16
C GLN A 322 -18.98 -4.96 -0.08
N CYS A 323 -17.88 -4.21 -0.11
CA CYS A 323 -16.53 -4.73 -0.35
C CYS A 323 -15.83 -5.24 0.92
N LEU A 324 -16.35 -4.96 2.11
CA LEU A 324 -15.65 -5.17 3.37
C LEU A 324 -15.50 -6.66 3.72
N ASN A 325 -14.26 -7.10 3.92
CA ASN A 325 -13.95 -8.40 4.51
C ASN A 325 -13.77 -8.28 6.03
N CYS A 326 -14.72 -8.85 6.79
CA CYS A 326 -14.73 -8.82 8.25
C CYS A 326 -13.87 -9.91 8.93
N ALA A 327 -13.06 -10.64 8.17
CA ALA A 327 -12.14 -11.61 8.72
C ALA A 327 -11.08 -10.96 9.62
N SER A 328 -10.92 -11.50 10.83
CA SER A 328 -9.78 -11.19 11.69
C SER A 328 -8.57 -11.98 11.21
N ALA A 329 -7.69 -11.33 10.44
CA ALA A 329 -6.45 -11.92 9.94
C ALA A 329 -5.25 -11.05 10.31
N GLY A 330 -4.09 -11.68 10.50
CA GLY A 330 -2.83 -10.97 10.64
C GLY A 330 -2.40 -10.34 9.31
N PRO A 331 -1.63 -9.23 9.32
CA PRO A 331 -1.02 -8.68 8.12
C PRO A 331 -0.18 -9.73 7.39
N ILE A 332 -0.29 -9.76 6.06
CA ILE A 332 0.41 -10.72 5.21
C ILE A 332 1.77 -10.11 4.83
N ASP A 333 2.86 -10.82 5.12
CA ASP A 333 4.21 -10.42 4.70
C ASP A 333 4.56 -11.16 3.39
N PRO A 334 4.61 -10.47 2.23
CA PRO A 334 4.89 -11.07 0.93
C PRO A 334 6.38 -11.35 0.67
N SER A 335 7.29 -11.04 1.61
CA SER A 335 8.72 -11.31 1.43
C SER A 335 8.98 -12.79 1.17
N ASP A 336 9.69 -13.11 0.09
CA ASP A 336 10.05 -14.47 -0.29
C ASP A 336 11.19 -14.98 0.60
N ALA A 337 10.80 -15.58 1.73
CA ALA A 337 11.69 -16.23 2.69
C ALA A 337 12.17 -17.62 2.20
N ARG A 338 12.00 -17.99 0.92
CA ARG A 338 12.64 -19.20 0.40
C ARG A 338 14.15 -19.05 0.56
N LEU A 339 14.74 -20.06 1.19
CA LEU A 339 16.16 -20.29 1.44
C LEU A 339 17.16 -19.82 0.36
N GLY A 340 16.77 -19.82 -0.92
CA GLY A 340 17.58 -19.34 -2.04
C GLY A 340 17.73 -17.82 -2.13
N THR A 341 16.81 -17.02 -1.58
CA THR A 341 16.90 -15.55 -1.56
C THR A 341 17.97 -15.06 -0.58
N PHE A 342 18.25 -15.82 0.48
CA PHE A 342 19.28 -15.51 1.48
C PHE A 342 20.73 -15.66 0.98
N VAL A 343 20.90 -16.12 -0.26
CA VAL A 343 22.20 -16.16 -0.96
C VAL A 343 22.40 -14.91 -1.83
N MET A 344 21.36 -14.09 -2.04
CA MET A 344 21.50 -12.75 -2.61
C MET A 344 21.87 -11.79 -1.49
N ARG A 345 23.16 -11.48 -1.33
CA ARG A 345 23.65 -10.55 -0.30
C ARG A 345 23.09 -9.12 -0.42
N ASP A 346 22.45 -8.84 -1.56
CA ASP A 346 22.21 -7.50 -2.06
C ASP A 346 20.75 -7.27 -2.48
N VAL A 347 19.84 -8.27 -2.42
CA VAL A 347 18.44 -8.14 -2.90
C VAL A 347 17.46 -9.01 -2.11
N VAL A 348 16.29 -8.46 -1.79
CA VAL A 348 15.11 -9.16 -1.26
C VAL A 348 13.97 -9.11 -2.28
N LEU A 349 13.27 -10.24 -2.46
CA LEU A 349 12.11 -10.35 -3.34
C LEU A 349 10.82 -10.37 -2.51
N TYR A 350 9.78 -9.68 -2.99
CA TYR A 350 8.46 -9.61 -2.37
C TYR A 350 7.42 -10.07 -3.39
N ARG A 351 6.85 -11.25 -3.17
CA ARG A 351 5.97 -11.97 -4.11
C ARG A 351 4.62 -12.26 -3.46
N PRO A 352 3.64 -11.34 -3.57
CA PRO A 352 2.28 -11.60 -3.14
C PRO A 352 1.62 -12.68 -4.02
N PRO A 353 0.50 -13.29 -3.58
CA PRO A 353 -0.22 -14.33 -4.31
C PRO A 353 -1.06 -13.76 -5.48
N VAL A 354 -0.46 -12.90 -6.29
CA VAL A 354 -1.03 -12.27 -7.48
C VAL A 354 0.00 -12.32 -8.60
N ASP A 355 -0.47 -12.22 -9.83
CA ASP A 355 0.39 -12.38 -11.01
C ASP A 355 0.66 -11.05 -11.73
N GLU A 356 -0.02 -10.00 -11.29
CA GLU A 356 0.10 -8.64 -11.78
C GLU A 356 1.44 -8.05 -11.38
N PHE A 357 1.93 -8.33 -10.18
CA PHE A 357 3.12 -7.64 -9.66
C PHE A 357 3.92 -8.39 -8.59
N MET A 358 5.18 -7.99 -8.49
CA MET A 358 6.11 -8.23 -7.40
C MET A 358 7.07 -7.04 -7.27
N LEU A 359 7.75 -6.94 -6.13
CA LEU A 359 8.88 -6.01 -5.94
C LEU A 359 10.18 -6.77 -5.68
N ALA A 360 11.29 -6.18 -6.09
CA ALA A 360 12.61 -6.49 -5.56
C ALA A 360 13.19 -5.22 -4.94
N TYR A 361 13.71 -5.30 -3.72
CA TYR A 361 14.45 -4.21 -3.08
C TYR A 361 15.88 -4.65 -2.86
N GLY A 362 16.85 -3.85 -3.30
CA GLY A 362 18.25 -4.22 -3.21
C GLY A 362 19.19 -3.06 -2.90
N HIS A 363 20.39 -3.43 -2.49
CA HIS A 363 21.51 -2.56 -2.24
C HIS A 363 22.78 -3.19 -2.80
N VAL A 364 23.47 -2.47 -3.67
CA VAL A 364 24.74 -2.88 -4.29
C VAL A 364 25.88 -2.05 -3.74
N ASP A 365 27.01 -2.69 -3.49
CA ASP A 365 28.22 -2.04 -3.00
C ASP A 365 29.46 -2.65 -3.68
N GLY A 366 30.29 -1.80 -4.30
CA GLY A 366 31.54 -2.20 -4.93
C GLY A 366 32.54 -2.84 -3.95
N ALA A 367 32.46 -2.48 -2.66
CA ALA A 367 33.23 -3.10 -1.58
C ALA A 367 32.57 -4.37 -1.01
N ARG A 368 31.36 -4.73 -1.47
CA ARG A 368 30.58 -5.91 -1.03
C ARG A 368 30.35 -5.97 0.49
N ARG A 369 30.14 -4.81 1.12
CA ARG A 369 29.77 -4.74 2.54
C ARG A 369 28.37 -5.35 2.73
N PRO A 370 28.12 -6.06 3.85
CA PRO A 370 26.80 -6.63 4.12
C PRO A 370 25.72 -5.54 4.18
N TRP A 371 24.56 -5.84 3.61
CA TRP A 371 23.41 -4.96 3.68
C TRP A 371 22.64 -5.17 4.99
N PRO A 372 22.55 -4.17 5.89
CA PRO A 372 21.96 -4.35 7.23
C PRO A 372 20.50 -4.82 7.24
N ILE A 373 19.74 -4.54 6.17
CA ILE A 373 18.36 -5.01 6.02
C ILE A 373 18.31 -6.53 5.90
N LEU A 374 19.21 -7.10 5.11
CA LEU A 374 19.28 -8.54 4.94
C LEU A 374 19.66 -9.22 6.25
N ASP A 375 20.60 -8.67 7.02
CA ASP A 375 20.97 -9.20 8.33
C ASP A 375 19.78 -9.25 9.30
N ARG A 376 18.96 -8.18 9.34
CA ARG A 376 17.72 -8.16 10.14
C ARG A 376 16.72 -9.21 9.67
N MET A 377 16.58 -9.41 8.36
CA MET A 377 15.71 -10.45 7.82
C MET A 377 16.21 -11.86 8.17
N VAL A 378 17.50 -12.13 8.02
CA VAL A 378 18.12 -13.41 8.40
C VAL A 378 17.86 -13.72 9.89
N GLN A 379 18.02 -12.74 10.77
CA GLN A 379 17.71 -12.90 12.20
C GLN A 379 16.22 -13.22 12.44
N ARG A 380 15.31 -12.61 11.67
CA ARG A 380 13.86 -12.82 11.79
C ARG A 380 13.42 -14.24 11.37
N TYR A 381 14.08 -14.85 10.38
CA TYR A 381 13.74 -16.19 9.86
C TYR A 381 14.71 -17.31 10.33
N GLY A 382 15.54 -17.01 11.33
CA GLY A 382 16.83 -17.66 11.64
C GLY A 382 16.88 -19.13 12.10
N ARG A 383 16.31 -20.10 11.37
CA ARG A 383 16.62 -21.54 11.58
C ARG A 383 16.67 -22.44 10.34
N LEU A 384 16.45 -21.90 9.13
CA LEU A 384 16.51 -22.70 7.90
C LEU A 384 17.80 -22.49 7.08
N ALA A 385 18.71 -21.59 7.47
CA ALA A 385 19.82 -21.08 6.65
C ALA A 385 21.02 -22.02 6.42
N ASP A 386 21.10 -23.18 7.09
CA ASP A 386 22.38 -23.92 7.17
C ASP A 386 22.66 -24.91 6.03
N TYR A 387 21.90 -24.95 4.93
CA TYR A 387 22.18 -25.97 3.90
C TYR A 387 21.73 -25.64 2.47
N VAL A 388 22.35 -24.68 1.77
CA VAL A 388 22.20 -24.60 0.29
C VAL A 388 23.46 -24.03 -0.40
N LYS A 389 23.94 -24.71 -1.44
CA LYS A 389 24.98 -24.25 -2.38
C LYS A 389 24.45 -23.12 -3.29
N ALA A 390 25.29 -22.11 -3.51
CA ALA A 390 24.94 -20.85 -4.15
C ALA A 390 24.47 -20.96 -5.61
N THR A 391 23.33 -20.34 -5.92
CA THR A 391 22.97 -19.92 -7.27
C THR A 391 22.14 -18.64 -7.18
N ARG A 392 22.57 -17.57 -7.84
CA ARG A 392 21.86 -16.27 -7.91
C ARG A 392 20.48 -16.54 -8.53
N GLN A 393 19.37 -16.34 -7.80
CA GLN A 393 18.06 -16.42 -8.46
C GLN A 393 17.95 -15.22 -9.42
N PRO A 394 17.70 -15.45 -10.72
CA PRO A 394 17.55 -14.36 -11.66
C PRO A 394 16.26 -13.58 -11.33
N LEU A 395 16.31 -12.25 -11.48
CA LEU A 395 15.11 -11.43 -11.54
C LEU A 395 14.21 -11.95 -12.68
N PRO A 396 12.87 -11.84 -12.56
CA PRO A 396 11.97 -12.15 -13.66
C PRO A 396 12.37 -11.39 -14.94
N HIS A 397 12.20 -12.05 -16.07
CA HIS A 397 12.73 -11.56 -17.36
C HIS A 397 11.72 -11.64 -18.50
N ARG A 398 10.50 -12.16 -18.27
CA ARG A 398 9.51 -12.33 -19.32
C ARG A 398 8.46 -11.22 -19.36
N GLY A 399 8.47 -10.31 -18.38
CA GLY A 399 7.54 -9.20 -18.32
C GLY A 399 8.19 -7.82 -18.17
N PRO A 400 7.37 -6.76 -18.18
CA PRO A 400 7.82 -5.38 -18.09
C PRO A 400 8.31 -5.05 -16.69
N ARG A 401 9.40 -4.27 -16.60
CA ARG A 401 9.98 -3.85 -15.32
C ARG A 401 10.15 -2.35 -15.26
N VAL A 402 10.06 -1.78 -14.05
CA VAL A 402 10.51 -0.42 -13.74
C VAL A 402 11.61 -0.52 -12.70
N VAL A 403 12.77 0.03 -13.00
CA VAL A 403 13.90 0.12 -12.05
C VAL A 403 14.01 1.56 -11.59
N LEU A 404 13.97 1.78 -10.28
CA LEU A 404 14.19 3.08 -9.64
C LEU A 404 15.45 3.00 -8.76
N CYS A 405 16.40 3.89 -8.95
CA CYS A 405 17.48 4.09 -7.98
C CYS A 405 16.97 4.96 -6.83
N THR A 406 17.00 4.44 -5.61
CA THR A 406 16.49 5.15 -4.42
C THR A 406 17.58 5.87 -3.64
N GLU A 407 18.84 5.47 -3.81
CA GLU A 407 19.98 6.06 -3.14
C GLU A 407 21.26 5.81 -3.96
N GLY A 408 22.19 6.77 -3.94
CA GLY A 408 23.50 6.60 -4.57
C GLY A 408 23.41 6.47 -6.08
N ARG A 409 24.15 5.50 -6.63
CA ARG A 409 24.18 5.20 -8.06
C ARG A 409 24.18 3.70 -8.29
N VAL A 410 23.48 3.25 -9.32
CA VAL A 410 23.45 1.84 -9.72
C VAL A 410 23.65 1.69 -11.23
N LEU A 411 24.33 0.63 -11.65
CA LEU A 411 24.42 0.20 -13.03
C LEU A 411 23.31 -0.80 -13.31
N CYS A 412 22.43 -0.47 -14.25
CA CYS A 412 21.35 -1.31 -14.72
C CYS A 412 21.74 -1.90 -16.08
N ASP A 413 21.90 -3.21 -16.15
CA ASP A 413 22.41 -3.92 -17.32
C ASP A 413 21.39 -4.94 -17.84
N SER A 414 21.20 -4.97 -19.15
CA SER A 414 20.34 -5.93 -19.85
C SER A 414 21.06 -6.55 -21.04
N GLU A 415 20.40 -7.45 -21.76
CA GLU A 415 20.98 -8.10 -22.93
C GLU A 415 21.27 -7.12 -24.09
N ARG A 416 20.64 -5.93 -24.11
CA ARG A 416 20.73 -4.99 -25.24
C ARG A 416 21.19 -3.59 -24.87
N ASP A 417 21.12 -3.21 -23.60
CA ASP A 417 21.38 -1.85 -23.14
C ASP A 417 21.93 -1.85 -21.71
N SER A 418 22.71 -0.82 -21.38
CA SER A 418 23.33 -0.62 -20.08
C SER A 418 23.25 0.85 -19.68
N ARG A 419 22.74 1.15 -18.49
CA ARG A 419 22.47 2.52 -18.02
C ARG A 419 22.86 2.69 -16.56
N VAL A 420 23.53 3.80 -16.25
CA VAL A 420 23.74 4.22 -14.87
C VAL A 420 22.58 5.10 -14.44
N LEU A 421 22.01 4.82 -13.27
CA LEU A 421 20.96 5.61 -12.64
C LEU A 421 21.51 6.25 -11.37
N ALA A 422 21.27 7.54 -11.19
CA ALA A 422 21.42 8.22 -9.90
C ALA A 422 20.10 8.16 -9.10
N ALA A 423 20.17 8.44 -7.80
CA ALA A 423 19.00 8.52 -6.94
C ALA A 423 17.88 9.39 -7.55
N GLY A 424 16.66 8.85 -7.59
CA GLY A 424 15.49 9.48 -8.19
C GLY A 424 15.30 9.19 -9.69
N GLU A 425 16.34 8.72 -10.38
CA GLU A 425 16.24 8.31 -11.78
C GLU A 425 15.69 6.89 -11.91
N ALA A 426 14.91 6.69 -12.98
CA ALA A 426 14.28 5.42 -13.25
C ALA A 426 14.30 5.07 -14.74
N VAL A 427 14.25 3.77 -15.03
CA VAL A 427 14.09 3.22 -16.37
C VAL A 427 12.93 2.24 -16.42
N PHE A 428 12.17 2.31 -17.50
CA PHE A 428 11.31 1.22 -17.95
C PHE A 428 12.15 0.24 -18.77
N VAL A 429 12.12 -1.03 -18.37
CA VAL A 429 12.81 -2.15 -19.02
C VAL A 429 11.73 -3.03 -19.67
N PRO A 430 11.58 -2.96 -20.99
CA PRO A 430 10.66 -3.82 -21.75
C PRO A 430 10.86 -5.30 -21.46
N ALA A 431 9.81 -6.11 -21.65
CA ALA A 431 9.94 -7.57 -21.59
C ALA A 431 10.97 -8.10 -22.61
N GLY A 432 11.00 -7.52 -23.81
CA GLY A 432 11.94 -7.90 -24.87
C GLY A 432 13.42 -7.57 -24.61
N GLU A 433 13.75 -6.87 -23.53
CA GLU A 433 15.14 -6.66 -23.07
C GLU A 433 15.77 -7.93 -22.46
N GLY A 434 14.96 -8.94 -22.15
CA GLY A 434 15.46 -10.20 -21.59
C GLY A 434 15.97 -10.03 -20.16
N ARG A 435 17.11 -10.63 -19.83
CA ARG A 435 17.69 -10.58 -18.48
C ARG A 435 17.97 -9.14 -18.01
N LEU A 436 17.86 -8.93 -16.71
CA LEU A 436 18.22 -7.69 -16.02
C LEU A 436 19.18 -8.00 -14.86
N SER A 437 20.25 -7.22 -14.72
CA SER A 437 21.00 -7.11 -13.46
C SER A 437 21.10 -5.66 -13.02
N VAL A 438 21.23 -5.47 -11.72
CA VAL A 438 21.54 -4.19 -11.11
C VAL A 438 22.78 -4.43 -10.25
N ASP A 439 23.85 -3.72 -10.57
CA ASP A 439 25.15 -3.90 -9.95
C ASP A 439 25.73 -2.53 -9.54
N ALA A 440 26.77 -2.52 -8.71
CA ALA A 440 27.44 -1.29 -8.33
C ALA A 440 28.15 -0.66 -9.54
N VAL A 441 28.16 0.67 -9.62
CA VAL A 441 28.96 1.37 -10.62
C VAL A 441 30.44 1.12 -10.30
N GLN A 442 31.23 0.70 -11.31
CA GLN A 442 32.67 0.52 -11.12
C GLN A 442 33.32 1.84 -10.72
N ALA A 443 34.22 1.78 -9.73
CA ALA A 443 34.78 2.94 -9.04
C ALA A 443 35.20 4.07 -10.00
N THR A 444 34.45 5.16 -9.98
CA THR A 444 34.93 6.49 -10.37
C THR A 444 35.82 7.03 -9.25
N LYS A 445 36.46 8.19 -9.43
CA LYS A 445 37.41 8.81 -8.46
C LYS A 445 36.84 9.02 -7.03
N LYS A 446 35.56 8.76 -6.79
CA LYS A 446 34.82 9.00 -5.56
C LYS A 446 34.24 7.68 -5.00
N PRO A 447 34.63 7.26 -3.78
CA PRO A 447 34.11 6.04 -3.16
C PRO A 447 32.59 6.04 -2.97
N GLU A 448 31.96 7.20 -2.75
CA GLU A 448 30.51 7.33 -2.57
C GLU A 448 29.68 6.91 -3.81
N ASP A 449 30.26 6.93 -5.01
CA ASP A 449 29.58 6.52 -6.25
C ASP A 449 29.53 4.99 -6.43
N SER A 450 30.21 4.24 -5.55
CA SER A 450 30.35 2.78 -5.66
C SER A 450 29.27 1.98 -4.93
N SER A 451 28.26 2.65 -4.35
CA SER A 451 27.11 1.98 -3.74
C SER A 451 25.79 2.65 -4.11
N GLY A 452 24.71 1.86 -4.08
CA GLY A 452 23.37 2.39 -4.32
C GLY A 452 22.27 1.41 -3.93
N SER A 453 21.13 1.97 -3.59
CA SER A 453 19.89 1.22 -3.30
C SER A 453 18.93 1.37 -4.47
N PHE A 454 18.14 0.33 -4.75
CA PHE A 454 17.25 0.31 -5.90
C PHE A 454 16.02 -0.56 -5.67
N ILE A 455 14.95 -0.26 -6.41
CA ILE A 455 13.72 -1.05 -6.45
C ILE A 455 13.43 -1.47 -7.87
N VAL A 456 13.00 -2.71 -8.03
CA VAL A 456 12.47 -3.23 -9.29
C VAL A 456 11.01 -3.59 -9.09
N ALA A 457 10.11 -2.88 -9.77
CA ALA A 457 8.74 -3.31 -9.97
C ALA A 457 8.66 -4.20 -11.21
N SER A 458 7.96 -5.34 -11.10
CA SER A 458 7.92 -6.34 -12.17
C SER A 458 6.68 -7.21 -12.05
N THR A 459 6.30 -7.91 -13.11
CA THR A 459 5.52 -9.16 -13.02
C THR A 459 6.40 -10.30 -12.48
N PRO A 460 5.82 -11.39 -11.93
CA PRO A 460 6.61 -12.46 -11.29
C PRO A 460 7.26 -13.47 -12.25
N PHE A 461 6.97 -13.44 -13.56
CA PHE A 461 7.36 -14.44 -14.56
C PHE A 461 8.52 -14.04 -15.49
#